data_AF-A0A7X0FYB8-F1
#
_entry.id   AF-A0A7X0FYB8-F1
#
_cell.length_a   1.000
_cell.length_b   1.000
_cell.length_c   1.000
_cell.angle_alpha   90.00
_cell.angle_beta   90.00
_cell.angle_gamma   90.00
#
_symmetry.space_group_name_H-M   'P 1'
#
loop_
_entity.id
_entity.type
_entity.pdbx_description
1 polymer ?
#
loop_
_entity_poly.entity_id
_entity_poly.type
_entity_poly.pdbx_seq_one_letter_code
_entity_poly.pdbx_strand_id
1 'polypeptide(L)'
;MEITMDLVLPRDVASVPATRKLLDAALAALGVEGHIRDDIEMMLTEACTNVIKHAEHGADYTVRAMIQDLRCVIKVIDSGTGFDAARVPAPDPSAEQGRGLMIMRALADDVRFASFPEDGALVALEKRLAYGEDSLGGLLTAESEATVGDGFRLGSDELAARLFEMARAGDTQGLLSHVNDGVPVNLSDHRGETLLMHAACHGHVETVRALTLRGADPDRADDRGHRPLTGAVFKRETEVVRVLLEAGADPRAGSPSAADTARLVGDTELLAWFEGTAPPPA
;
A
#
# COMPACT_ATOMS: atom_id res chain seq x y z
N MET A 1 7.25 -20.23 -2.41
CA MET A 1 7.92 -19.99 -1.12
C MET A 1 7.81 -18.52 -0.72
N GLU A 2 7.55 -18.22 0.55
CA GLU A 2 7.45 -16.83 1.05
C GLU A 2 8.16 -16.67 2.40
N ILE A 3 9.03 -15.68 2.51
CA ILE A 3 9.71 -15.28 3.75
C ILE A 3 9.58 -13.75 3.87
N THR A 4 9.09 -13.26 5.02
CA THR A 4 8.89 -11.82 5.27
C THR A 4 9.57 -11.40 6.56
N MET A 5 10.22 -10.24 6.53
CA MET A 5 10.86 -9.62 7.69
C MET A 5 10.51 -8.13 7.74
N ASP A 6 10.04 -7.67 8.89
CA ASP A 6 9.61 -6.29 9.11
C ASP A 6 10.51 -5.59 10.13
N LEU A 7 10.78 -4.31 9.88
CA LEU A 7 11.47 -3.39 10.78
C LEU A 7 10.63 -2.11 10.90
N VAL A 8 10.27 -1.71 12.12
CA VAL A 8 9.64 -0.41 12.36
C VAL A 8 10.73 0.58 12.72
N LEU A 9 11.07 1.50 11.81
CA LEU A 9 12.12 2.49 11.99
C LEU A 9 11.51 3.88 12.23
N PRO A 10 12.13 4.75 13.06
CA PRO A 10 13.44 4.57 13.72
C PRO A 10 13.39 3.79 15.05
N ARG A 11 12.24 3.23 15.43
CA ARG A 11 12.06 2.52 16.70
C ARG A 11 12.98 1.30 16.87
N ASP A 12 13.13 0.52 15.82
CA ASP A 12 13.84 -0.78 15.80
C ASP A 12 15.24 -0.68 15.20
N VAL A 13 15.89 0.48 15.27
CA VAL A 13 17.25 0.70 14.69
C VAL A 13 18.26 -0.34 15.16
N ALA A 14 18.18 -0.77 16.43
CA ALA A 14 19.07 -1.79 16.99
C ALA A 14 18.90 -3.18 16.33
N SER A 15 17.74 -3.44 15.71
CA SER A 15 17.41 -4.71 15.04
C SER A 15 17.90 -4.77 13.59
N VAL A 16 18.25 -3.63 12.97
CA VAL A 16 18.70 -3.56 11.57
C VAL A 16 19.84 -4.53 11.24
N PRO A 17 20.93 -4.62 12.04
CA PRO A 17 22.02 -5.56 11.75
C PRO A 17 21.60 -7.02 11.86
N ALA A 18 20.65 -7.34 12.75
CA ALA A 18 20.14 -8.68 12.91
C ALA A 18 19.26 -9.08 11.73
N THR A 19 18.34 -8.21 11.31
CA THR A 19 17.47 -8.45 10.15
C THR A 19 18.27 -8.63 8.86
N ARG A 20 19.32 -7.83 8.63
CA ARG A 20 20.24 -8.03 7.50
C ARG A 20 20.88 -9.42 7.48
N LYS A 21 21.43 -9.84 8.62
CA LYS A 21 22.05 -11.17 8.74
C LYS A 21 21.05 -12.30 8.55
N LEU A 22 19.83 -12.15 9.07
CA LEU A 22 18.78 -13.14 8.90
C LEU A 22 18.33 -13.23 7.44
N LEU A 23 18.20 -12.10 6.74
CA LEU A 23 17.86 -12.08 5.32
C LEU A 23 18.96 -12.73 4.46
N ASP A 24 20.23 -12.38 4.67
CA ASP A 24 21.34 -13.01 3.96
C ASP A 24 21.42 -14.51 4.24
N ALA A 25 21.28 -14.92 5.51
CA ALA A 25 21.27 -16.33 5.87
C ALA A 25 20.11 -17.09 5.21
N ALA A 26 18.93 -16.48 5.10
CA ALA A 26 17.80 -17.04 4.38
C ALA A 26 18.12 -17.22 2.89
N LEU A 27 18.58 -16.17 2.21
CA LEU A 27 18.95 -16.23 0.79
C LEU A 27 20.07 -17.26 0.52
N ALA A 28 21.06 -17.34 1.41
CA ALA A 28 22.14 -18.31 1.33
C ALA A 28 21.63 -19.75 1.49
N ALA A 29 20.73 -20.00 2.43
CA ALA A 29 20.10 -21.30 2.63
C ALA A 29 19.26 -21.73 1.42
N LEU A 30 18.68 -20.78 0.70
CA LEU A 30 17.96 -21.02 -0.55
C LEU A 30 18.89 -21.25 -1.75
N GLY A 31 20.19 -21.01 -1.58
CA GLY A 31 21.19 -21.12 -2.65
C GLY A 31 21.08 -20.01 -3.69
N VAL A 32 20.65 -18.82 -3.28
CA VAL A 32 20.71 -17.62 -4.13
C VAL A 32 22.17 -17.28 -4.42
N GLU A 33 22.46 -16.96 -5.68
CA GLU A 33 23.80 -16.58 -6.12
C GLU A 33 24.38 -15.42 -5.29
N GLY A 34 25.67 -15.52 -4.95
CA GLY A 34 26.34 -14.60 -4.02
C GLY A 34 26.21 -13.12 -4.40
N HIS A 35 26.40 -12.80 -5.68
CA HIS A 35 26.31 -11.42 -6.16
C HIS A 35 24.90 -10.82 -6.00
N ILE A 36 23.84 -11.63 -6.11
CA ILE A 36 22.45 -11.18 -5.90
C ILE A 36 22.21 -10.92 -4.40
N ARG A 37 22.80 -11.74 -3.52
CA ARG A 37 22.72 -11.53 -2.07
C ARG A 37 23.41 -10.23 -1.66
N ASP A 38 24.60 -9.97 -2.21
CA ASP A 38 25.34 -8.72 -1.97
C ASP A 38 24.52 -7.49 -2.41
N ASP A 39 23.87 -7.56 -3.58
CA ASP A 39 22.99 -6.51 -4.08
C ASP A 39 21.81 -6.27 -3.12
N ILE A 40 21.12 -7.33 -2.68
CA ILE A 40 19.97 -7.24 -1.75
C ILE A 40 20.40 -6.68 -0.39
N GLU A 41 21.54 -7.11 0.13
CA GLU A 41 22.07 -6.60 1.40
C GLU A 41 22.34 -5.09 1.30
N MET A 42 22.97 -4.65 0.20
CA MET A 42 23.23 -3.24 -0.04
C MET A 42 21.92 -2.45 -0.21
N MET A 43 20.94 -2.98 -0.92
CA MET A 43 19.61 -2.36 -1.06
C MET A 43 18.91 -2.17 0.29
N LEU A 44 18.88 -3.21 1.14
CA LEU A 44 18.26 -3.13 2.47
C LEU A 44 18.99 -2.14 3.37
N THR A 45 20.32 -2.08 3.27
CA THR A 45 21.17 -1.15 4.02
C THR A 45 20.84 0.29 3.67
N GLU A 46 20.79 0.61 2.38
CA GLU A 46 20.48 1.96 1.91
C GLU A 46 19.03 2.35 2.24
N ALA A 47 18.08 1.42 2.10
CA ALA A 47 16.68 1.65 2.48
C ALA A 47 16.56 2.01 3.97
N CYS A 48 17.12 1.21 4.87
CA CYS A 48 17.10 1.48 6.31
C CYS A 48 17.83 2.78 6.65
N THR A 49 19.00 3.01 6.04
CA THR A 49 19.82 4.21 6.31
C THR A 49 19.10 5.49 5.89
N ASN A 50 18.41 5.48 4.75
CA ASN A 50 17.63 6.63 4.29
C ASN A 50 16.47 6.92 5.25
N VAL A 51 15.73 5.89 5.66
CA VAL A 51 14.64 6.04 6.65
C VAL A 51 15.17 6.63 7.95
N ILE A 52 16.24 6.08 8.51
CA ILE A 52 16.80 6.55 9.80
C ILE A 52 17.27 8.00 9.73
N LYS A 53 17.85 8.42 8.60
CA LYS A 53 18.36 9.79 8.42
C LYS A 53 17.26 10.81 8.16
N HIS A 54 16.15 10.39 7.55
CA HIS A 54 15.10 11.28 7.06
C HIS A 54 13.77 11.16 7.81
N ALA A 55 13.65 10.23 8.74
CA ALA A 55 12.48 10.14 9.61
C ALA A 55 12.34 11.43 10.44
N GLU A 56 11.26 12.16 10.19
CA GLU A 56 10.88 13.32 10.99
C GLU A 56 10.44 12.87 12.40
N HIS A 57 10.51 13.76 13.40
CA HIS A 57 10.22 13.41 14.79
C HIS A 57 8.77 12.95 14.96
N GLY A 58 8.57 11.63 15.11
CA GLY A 58 7.27 10.99 15.38
C GLY A 58 6.67 10.19 14.21
N ALA A 59 7.32 10.15 13.05
CA ALA A 59 6.90 9.29 11.93
C ALA A 59 7.51 7.88 12.05
N ASP A 60 6.64 6.87 12.10
CA ASP A 60 7.05 5.47 12.00
C ASP A 60 7.06 5.04 10.53
N TYR A 61 8.11 4.34 10.13
CA TYR A 61 8.28 3.74 8.82
C TYR A 61 8.40 2.23 8.97
N THR A 62 7.73 1.46 8.13
CA THR A 62 7.94 0.01 8.03
C THR A 62 8.85 -0.30 6.86
N VAL A 63 10.02 -0.87 7.14
CA VAL A 63 10.90 -1.49 6.12
C VAL A 63 10.65 -2.99 6.12
N ARG A 64 10.07 -3.49 5.03
CA ARG A 64 9.68 -4.89 4.85
C ARG A 64 10.53 -5.53 3.76
N ALA A 65 11.27 -6.58 4.08
CA ALA A 65 11.98 -7.41 3.11
C ALA A 65 11.23 -8.72 2.90
N MET A 66 10.97 -9.09 1.66
CA MET A 66 10.20 -10.27 1.28
C MET A 66 10.94 -11.09 0.23
N ILE A 67 11.03 -12.39 0.41
CA ILE A 67 11.47 -13.34 -0.61
C ILE A 67 10.20 -14.05 -1.11
N GLN A 68 9.85 -13.85 -2.37
CA GLN A 68 8.67 -14.40 -3.02
C GLN A 68 9.09 -15.10 -4.31
N ASP A 69 9.11 -16.44 -4.26
CA ASP A 69 9.44 -17.32 -5.38
C ASP A 69 10.78 -16.93 -6.07
N LEU A 70 10.75 -16.26 -7.21
CA LEU A 70 11.94 -15.83 -7.98
C LEU A 70 12.35 -14.38 -7.72
N ARG A 71 11.85 -13.74 -6.66
CA ARG A 71 12.06 -12.29 -6.41
C ARG A 71 12.31 -12.01 -4.93
N CYS A 72 13.16 -11.03 -4.66
CA CYS A 72 13.26 -10.36 -3.39
C CYS A 72 12.72 -8.93 -3.54
N VAL A 73 11.80 -8.54 -2.66
CA VAL A 73 11.16 -7.23 -2.66
C VAL A 73 11.42 -6.54 -1.33
N ILE A 74 12.02 -5.35 -1.37
CA ILE A 74 12.18 -4.47 -0.21
C ILE A 74 11.20 -3.32 -0.35
N LYS A 75 10.27 -3.19 0.60
CA LYS A 75 9.29 -2.11 0.67
C LYS A 75 9.65 -1.18 1.83
N VAL A 76 9.71 0.11 1.55
CA VAL A 76 9.73 1.16 2.56
C VAL A 76 8.36 1.80 2.56
N ILE A 77 7.65 1.69 3.67
CA ILE A 77 6.29 2.19 3.86
C ILE A 77 6.38 3.28 4.92
N ASP A 78 6.08 4.51 4.53
CA ASP A 78 5.84 5.60 5.48
C ASP A 78 4.40 5.50 6.00
N SER A 79 4.22 5.60 7.32
CA SER A 79 2.89 5.66 7.95
C SER A 79 2.48 7.09 8.34
N GLY A 80 3.24 8.10 7.92
CA GLY A 80 3.03 9.54 8.14
C GLY A 80 2.43 10.29 6.94
N THR A 81 2.75 11.59 6.81
CA THR A 81 2.09 12.54 5.89
C THR A 81 2.57 12.49 4.42
N GLY A 82 3.22 11.43 3.96
CA GLY A 82 3.66 11.32 2.57
C GLY A 82 5.14 11.65 2.31
N PHE A 83 5.68 11.13 1.20
CA PHE A 83 7.00 11.49 0.67
C PHE A 83 6.99 11.70 -0.86
N ASP A 84 7.29 12.92 -1.30
CA ASP A 84 7.36 13.28 -2.71
C ASP A 84 8.73 12.92 -3.32
N ALA A 85 8.81 11.77 -3.97
CA ALA A 85 10.02 11.28 -4.65
C ALA A 85 10.49 12.20 -5.79
N ALA A 86 9.61 13.03 -6.39
CA ALA A 86 9.96 13.95 -7.46
C ALA A 86 10.64 15.22 -6.95
N ARG A 87 10.51 15.53 -5.66
CA ARG A 87 11.19 16.65 -5.00
C ARG A 87 12.58 16.29 -4.46
N VAL A 88 12.96 15.01 -4.43
CA VAL A 88 14.31 14.62 -4.04
C VAL A 88 15.28 15.03 -5.15
N PRO A 89 16.18 16.01 -4.91
CA PRO A 89 17.13 16.43 -5.93
C PRO A 89 18.01 15.24 -6.31
N ALA A 90 18.22 15.00 -7.60
CA ALA A 90 19.24 14.05 -8.03
C ALA A 90 20.60 14.59 -7.52
N PRO A 91 21.29 13.85 -6.63
CA PRO A 91 22.59 14.30 -6.16
C PRO A 91 23.56 14.41 -7.34
N ASP A 92 24.50 15.35 -7.25
CA ASP A 92 25.62 15.43 -8.19
C ASP A 92 26.33 14.05 -8.26
N PRO A 93 26.73 13.55 -9.44
CA PRO A 93 27.48 12.30 -9.55
C PRO A 93 28.73 12.22 -8.66
N SER A 94 29.31 13.37 -8.29
CA SER A 94 30.44 13.52 -7.37
C SER A 94 30.07 13.67 -5.90
N ALA A 95 28.78 13.75 -5.56
CA ALA A 95 28.32 13.91 -4.18
C ALA A 95 28.69 12.68 -3.33
N GLU A 96 29.27 12.91 -2.15
CA GLU A 96 29.63 11.83 -1.23
C GLU A 96 28.47 11.40 -0.31
N GLN A 97 27.34 12.12 -0.34
CA GLN A 97 26.14 11.86 0.47
C GLN A 97 24.86 11.92 -0.38
N GLY A 98 23.79 11.25 0.07
CA GLY A 98 22.47 11.28 -0.60
C GLY A 98 22.33 10.35 -1.80
N ARG A 99 23.32 9.50 -2.07
CA ARG A 99 23.33 8.58 -3.22
C ARG A 99 22.53 7.29 -3.05
N GLY A 100 21.93 7.07 -1.87
CA GLY A 100 21.22 5.82 -1.56
C GLY A 100 20.17 5.46 -2.61
N LEU A 101 19.40 6.43 -3.12
CA LEU A 101 18.41 6.19 -4.18
C LEU A 101 19.04 5.76 -5.51
N MET A 102 20.19 6.34 -5.86
CA MET A 102 20.93 5.97 -7.08
C MET A 102 21.50 4.56 -6.96
N ILE A 103 22.05 4.21 -5.79
CA ILE A 103 22.58 2.89 -5.49
C ILE A 103 21.44 1.86 -5.61
N MET A 104 20.32 2.10 -4.92
CA MET A 104 19.16 1.21 -4.97
C MET A 104 18.60 1.03 -6.39
N ARG A 105 18.55 2.09 -7.21
CA ARG A 105 18.14 2.00 -8.63
C ARG A 105 19.12 1.26 -9.52
N ALA A 106 20.41 1.26 -9.19
CA ALA A 106 21.41 0.53 -9.94
C ALA A 106 21.40 -0.98 -9.63
N LEU A 107 21.04 -1.33 -8.40
CA LEU A 107 21.04 -2.71 -7.91
C LEU A 107 19.72 -3.44 -8.18
N ALA A 108 18.59 -2.75 -8.07
CA ALA A 108 17.27 -3.31 -8.31
C ALA A 108 17.01 -3.54 -9.81
N ASP A 109 16.31 -4.62 -10.14
CA ASP A 109 15.80 -4.85 -11.49
C ASP A 109 14.57 -3.96 -11.78
N ASP A 110 13.77 -3.66 -10.75
CA ASP A 110 12.65 -2.72 -10.82
C ASP A 110 12.57 -1.87 -9.56
N VAL A 111 12.22 -0.59 -9.74
CA VAL A 111 12.00 0.35 -8.63
C VAL A 111 10.70 1.10 -8.87
N ARG A 112 9.77 0.97 -7.93
CA ARG A 112 8.48 1.63 -7.96
C ARG A 112 8.36 2.62 -6.80
N PHE A 113 7.83 3.79 -7.12
CA PHE A 113 7.51 4.84 -6.16
C PHE A 113 6.01 5.08 -6.22
N ALA A 114 5.34 5.03 -5.08
CA ALA A 114 4.00 5.56 -4.92
C ALA A 114 4.04 6.54 -3.76
N SER A 115 3.59 7.77 -3.98
CA SER A 115 3.47 8.78 -2.93
C SER A 115 2.00 9.03 -2.68
N PHE A 116 1.62 9.02 -1.42
CA PHE A 116 0.28 9.29 -0.95
C PHE A 116 0.34 10.54 -0.07
N PRO A 117 -0.25 11.67 -0.51
CA PRO A 117 -0.13 12.96 0.18
C PRO A 117 -0.59 12.98 1.65
N GLU A 118 -1.37 11.98 2.09
CA GLU A 118 -1.86 11.86 3.47
C GLU A 118 -1.57 10.48 4.10
N ASP A 119 -0.96 9.54 3.35
CA ASP A 119 -0.77 8.13 3.75
C ASP A 119 0.66 7.60 3.56
N GLY A 120 1.64 8.50 3.45
CA GLY A 120 3.04 8.12 3.30
C GLY A 120 3.49 7.85 1.85
N ALA A 121 4.77 7.55 1.64
CA ALA A 121 5.24 6.95 0.41
C ALA A 121 5.59 5.47 0.58
N LEU A 122 5.33 4.74 -0.50
CA LEU A 122 5.83 3.40 -0.74
C LEU A 122 6.98 3.47 -1.74
N VAL A 123 8.17 3.04 -1.30
CA VAL A 123 9.27 2.70 -2.21
C VAL A 123 9.37 1.19 -2.25
N ALA A 124 9.16 0.58 -3.42
CA ALA A 124 9.32 -0.85 -3.62
C ALA A 124 10.52 -1.09 -4.54
N LEU A 125 11.48 -1.86 -4.04
CA LEU A 125 12.68 -2.27 -4.74
C LEU A 125 12.58 -3.76 -5.01
N GLU A 126 12.70 -4.18 -6.26
CA GLU A 126 12.61 -5.58 -6.65
C GLU A 126 13.94 -6.06 -7.25
N LYS A 127 14.37 -7.23 -6.80
CA LYS A 127 15.53 -7.95 -7.34
C LYS A 127 15.13 -9.36 -7.69
N ARG A 128 15.39 -9.79 -8.93
CA ARG A 128 15.18 -11.16 -9.35
C ARG A 128 16.23 -12.06 -8.73
N LEU A 129 15.78 -13.22 -8.28
CA LEU A 129 16.61 -14.25 -7.68
C LEU A 129 17.02 -15.25 -8.75
N ALA A 130 18.31 -15.55 -8.79
CA ALA A 130 18.85 -16.70 -9.48
C ALA A 130 19.38 -17.67 -8.43
N TYR A 131 19.03 -18.93 -8.62
CA TYR A 131 19.32 -20.02 -7.71
C TYR A 131 20.37 -20.93 -8.34
N GLY A 132 21.35 -21.38 -7.56
CA GLY A 132 22.34 -22.34 -8.04
C GLY A 132 21.70 -23.66 -8.47
N GLU A 133 22.38 -24.39 -9.37
CA GLU A 133 21.98 -25.75 -9.74
C GLU A 133 21.88 -26.63 -8.47
N ASP A 134 20.81 -27.44 -8.38
CA ASP A 134 20.49 -28.29 -7.22
C ASP A 134 20.27 -27.57 -5.87
N SER A 135 20.15 -26.25 -5.87
CA SER A 135 19.81 -25.50 -4.65
C SER A 135 18.35 -25.70 -4.24
N LEU A 136 18.06 -25.50 -2.96
CA LEU A 136 16.72 -25.61 -2.40
C LEU A 136 15.74 -24.65 -3.09
N GLY A 137 16.16 -23.40 -3.37
CA GLY A 137 15.35 -22.45 -4.10
C GLY A 137 15.06 -22.90 -5.54
N GLY A 138 16.07 -23.41 -6.25
CA GLY A 138 15.90 -23.94 -7.61
C GLY A 138 14.90 -25.09 -7.68
N LEU A 139 14.99 -26.05 -6.76
CA LEU A 139 14.06 -27.17 -6.65
C LEU A 139 12.62 -26.71 -6.34
N LEU A 140 12.45 -25.81 -5.37
CA LEU A 140 11.14 -25.28 -5.00
C LEU A 140 10.47 -24.48 -6.12
N THR A 141 11.27 -23.81 -6.96
CA THR A 141 10.72 -23.08 -8.13
C THR A 141 10.39 -24.00 -9.29
N ALA A 142 11.13 -25.11 -9.47
CA ALA A 142 10.86 -26.10 -10.51
C ALA A 142 9.60 -26.94 -10.21
N GLU A 143 9.33 -27.24 -8.93
CA GLU A 143 8.09 -27.91 -8.52
C GLU A 143 6.84 -27.03 -8.72
N SER A 144 7.00 -25.70 -8.62
CA SER A 144 5.91 -24.74 -8.85
C SER A 144 5.43 -24.67 -10.31
N GLU A 145 6.25 -25.07 -11.28
CA GLU A 145 5.86 -25.15 -12.70
C GLU A 145 5.24 -26.52 -13.07
N ALA A 146 5.46 -27.55 -12.25
CA ALA A 146 5.03 -28.93 -12.52
C ALA A 146 3.66 -29.31 -11.93
N THR A 147 3.09 -28.52 -11.01
CA THR A 147 1.77 -28.77 -10.43
C THR A 147 0.74 -27.76 -10.91
N VAL A 148 0.23 -27.94 -12.13
CA VAL A 148 -1.14 -27.53 -12.46
C VAL A 148 -2.07 -28.55 -11.79
N GLY A 149 -2.40 -28.29 -10.53
CA GLY A 149 -3.21 -29.20 -9.72
C GLY A 149 -3.61 -28.55 -8.40
N ASP A 150 -4.61 -27.67 -8.48
CA ASP A 150 -5.54 -27.30 -7.40
C ASP A 150 -4.92 -26.91 -6.03
N GLY A 151 -4.55 -25.64 -5.87
CA GLY A 151 -4.03 -25.09 -4.61
C GLY A 151 -3.53 -23.65 -4.75
N PHE A 152 -4.47 -22.69 -4.80
CA PHE A 152 -4.27 -21.25 -5.04
C PHE A 152 -3.13 -20.59 -4.22
N ARG A 153 -2.02 -20.25 -4.88
CA ARG A 153 -1.08 -19.19 -4.46
C ARG A 153 -1.36 -17.96 -5.32
N LEU A 154 -2.06 -16.97 -4.75
CA LEU A 154 -2.48 -15.78 -5.48
C LEU A 154 -1.31 -14.79 -5.57
N GLY A 155 -0.95 -14.38 -6.79
CA GLY A 155 0.00 -13.29 -7.01
C GLY A 155 -0.51 -11.97 -6.42
N SER A 156 0.39 -11.01 -6.19
CA SER A 156 0.08 -9.69 -5.63
C SER A 156 -1.10 -8.98 -6.34
N ASP A 157 -1.24 -9.18 -7.65
CA ASP A 157 -2.33 -8.60 -8.45
C ASP A 157 -3.67 -9.31 -8.23
N GLU A 158 -3.64 -10.62 -7.96
CA GLU A 158 -4.85 -11.39 -7.71
C GLU A 158 -5.32 -11.26 -6.26
N LEU A 159 -4.41 -11.08 -5.31
CA LEU A 159 -4.75 -10.64 -3.96
C LEU A 159 -5.39 -9.25 -3.99
N ALA A 160 -4.80 -8.29 -4.71
CA ALA A 160 -5.39 -6.96 -4.88
C ALA A 160 -6.80 -7.05 -5.48
N ALA A 161 -6.96 -7.81 -6.58
CA ALA A 161 -8.27 -8.03 -7.20
C ALA A 161 -9.29 -8.64 -6.21
N ARG A 162 -8.87 -9.62 -5.40
CA ARG A 162 -9.72 -10.20 -4.35
C ARG A 162 -10.09 -9.20 -3.25
N LEU A 163 -9.18 -8.32 -2.84
CA LEU A 163 -9.45 -7.28 -1.83
C LEU A 163 -10.48 -6.27 -2.35
N PHE A 164 -10.37 -5.86 -3.61
CA PHE A 164 -11.38 -5.02 -4.25
C PHE A 164 -12.72 -5.73 -4.39
N GLU A 165 -12.72 -7.03 -4.72
CA GLU A 165 -13.96 -7.81 -4.75
C GLU A 165 -14.57 -7.98 -3.36
N MET A 166 -13.76 -8.19 -2.30
CA MET A 166 -14.24 -8.23 -0.91
C MET A 166 -14.88 -6.90 -0.50
N ALA A 167 -14.24 -5.77 -0.84
CA ALA A 167 -14.82 -4.44 -0.61
C ALA A 167 -16.12 -4.23 -1.41
N ARG A 168 -16.17 -4.68 -2.66
CA ARG A 168 -17.33 -4.59 -3.55
C ARG A 168 -18.49 -5.48 -3.12
N ALA A 169 -18.19 -6.65 -2.55
CA ALA A 169 -19.17 -7.63 -2.06
C ALA A 169 -19.59 -7.38 -0.60
N GLY A 170 -18.87 -6.53 0.12
CA GLY A 170 -19.13 -6.25 1.54
C GLY A 170 -18.62 -7.33 2.49
N ASP A 171 -17.62 -8.12 2.09
CA ASP A 171 -16.94 -9.06 2.98
C ASP A 171 -16.03 -8.30 3.95
N THR A 172 -16.64 -7.67 4.95
CA THR A 172 -15.96 -6.84 5.93
C THR A 172 -14.90 -7.63 6.69
N GLN A 173 -15.23 -8.84 7.16
CA GLN A 173 -14.31 -9.60 8.01
C GLN A 173 -13.09 -10.10 7.21
N GLY A 174 -13.32 -10.62 6.00
CA GLY A 174 -12.24 -11.06 5.11
C GLY A 174 -11.32 -9.90 4.73
N LEU A 175 -11.91 -8.76 4.33
CA LEU A 175 -11.14 -7.58 3.95
C LEU A 175 -10.29 -7.06 5.12
N LEU A 176 -10.89 -6.94 6.31
CA LEU A 176 -10.21 -6.38 7.48
C LEU A 176 -9.11 -7.28 8.02
N SER A 177 -9.21 -8.60 7.88
CA SER A 177 -8.11 -9.50 8.23
C SER A 177 -6.83 -9.08 7.50
N HIS A 178 -6.94 -8.87 6.19
CA HIS A 178 -5.80 -8.49 5.36
C HIS A 178 -5.29 -7.06 5.65
N VAL A 179 -6.19 -6.11 5.92
CA VAL A 179 -5.78 -4.76 6.34
C VAL A 179 -5.02 -4.81 7.68
N ASN A 180 -5.48 -5.61 8.64
CA ASN A 180 -4.77 -5.79 9.92
C ASN A 180 -3.42 -6.50 9.75
N ASP A 181 -3.29 -7.37 8.74
CA ASP A 181 -2.04 -8.05 8.36
C ASP A 181 -1.07 -7.13 7.58
N GLY A 182 -1.41 -5.85 7.41
CA GLY A 182 -0.54 -4.82 6.84
C GLY A 182 -0.77 -4.52 5.36
N VAL A 183 -1.92 -4.92 4.79
CA VAL A 183 -2.39 -4.32 3.52
C VAL A 183 -2.72 -2.85 3.77
N PRO A 184 -2.22 -1.91 2.94
CA PRO A 184 -2.55 -0.50 3.08
C PRO A 184 -4.06 -0.27 3.01
N VAL A 185 -4.62 0.43 3.99
CA VAL A 185 -6.06 0.73 4.04
C VAL A 185 -6.52 1.60 2.87
N ASN A 186 -5.64 2.46 2.36
CA ASN A 186 -5.83 3.32 1.19
C ASN A 186 -5.32 2.71 -0.12
N LEU A 187 -5.22 1.37 -0.19
CA LEU A 187 -4.95 0.64 -1.43
C LEU A 187 -5.94 1.07 -2.53
N SER A 188 -5.40 1.39 -3.70
CA SER A 188 -6.16 1.79 -4.88
C SER A 188 -5.88 0.89 -6.09
N ASP A 189 -6.88 0.73 -6.96
CA ASP A 189 -6.73 -0.01 -8.21
C ASP A 189 -6.02 0.84 -9.29
N HIS A 190 -5.95 0.32 -10.52
CA HIS A 190 -5.32 1.00 -11.65
C HIS A 190 -6.04 2.26 -12.15
N ARG A 191 -7.21 2.59 -11.59
CA ARG A 191 -7.96 3.84 -11.84
C ARG A 191 -7.91 4.78 -10.65
N GLY A 192 -7.14 4.45 -9.61
CA GLY A 192 -7.09 5.20 -8.36
C GLY A 192 -8.29 4.93 -7.44
N GLU A 193 -9.16 3.96 -7.74
CA GLU A 193 -10.32 3.66 -6.91
C GLU A 193 -9.90 2.91 -5.64
N THR A 194 -10.25 3.43 -4.46
CA THR A 194 -9.85 2.84 -3.16
C THR A 194 -10.81 1.76 -2.70
N LEU A 195 -10.38 0.91 -1.76
CA LEU A 195 -11.26 -0.04 -1.07
C LEU A 195 -12.51 0.64 -0.48
N LEU A 196 -12.32 1.84 0.08
CA LEU A 196 -13.41 2.66 0.62
C LEU A 196 -14.40 3.12 -0.46
N MET A 197 -13.93 3.51 -1.65
CA MET A 197 -14.81 3.85 -2.78
C MET A 197 -15.65 2.66 -3.23
N HIS A 198 -15.05 1.48 -3.35
CA HIS A 198 -15.78 0.27 -3.73
C HIS A 198 -16.86 -0.08 -2.71
N ALA A 199 -16.54 -0.05 -1.42
CA ALA A 199 -17.50 -0.29 -0.35
C ALA A 199 -18.63 0.76 -0.34
N ALA A 200 -18.28 2.04 -0.54
CA ALA A 200 -19.23 3.15 -0.52
C ALA A 200 -20.20 3.11 -1.71
N CYS A 201 -19.69 2.85 -2.92
CA CYS A 201 -20.50 2.74 -4.14
C CYS A 201 -21.46 1.54 -4.16
N HIS A 202 -21.28 0.57 -3.26
CA HIS A 202 -22.09 -0.64 -3.17
C HIS A 202 -22.90 -0.72 -1.86
N GLY A 203 -22.94 0.36 -1.07
CA GLY A 203 -23.82 0.44 0.10
C GLY A 203 -23.33 -0.31 1.35
N HIS A 204 -22.07 -0.71 1.41
CA HIS A 204 -21.55 -1.56 2.50
C HIS A 204 -21.16 -0.75 3.74
N VAL A 205 -22.16 -0.32 4.50
CA VAL A 205 -22.04 0.56 5.69
C VAL A 205 -21.02 0.04 6.71
N GLU A 206 -21.07 -1.24 7.05
CA GLU A 206 -20.16 -1.85 8.02
C GLU A 206 -18.71 -1.83 7.53
N THR A 207 -18.50 -2.09 6.24
CA THR A 207 -17.18 -2.05 5.61
C THR A 207 -16.64 -0.63 5.58
N VAL A 208 -17.47 0.34 5.18
CA VAL A 208 -17.13 1.77 5.17
C VAL A 208 -16.71 2.23 6.57
N ARG A 209 -17.52 1.96 7.60
CA ARG A 209 -17.23 2.32 9.00
C ARG A 209 -15.93 1.69 9.49
N ALA A 210 -15.69 0.43 9.15
CA ALA A 210 -14.53 -0.29 9.65
C ALA A 210 -13.22 0.11 8.95
N LEU A 211 -13.29 0.49 7.67
CA LEU A 211 -12.18 1.04 6.91
C LEU A 211 -11.82 2.45 7.39
N THR A 212 -12.81 3.34 7.58
CA THR A 212 -12.55 4.71 8.09
C THR A 212 -11.99 4.69 9.51
N LEU A 213 -12.45 3.79 10.38
CA LEU A 213 -11.88 3.60 11.72
C LEU A 213 -10.40 3.17 11.68
N ARG A 214 -9.95 2.55 10.58
CA ARG A 214 -8.56 2.13 10.34
C ARG A 214 -7.74 3.16 9.54
N GLY A 215 -8.26 4.36 9.36
CA GLY A 215 -7.56 5.45 8.69
C GLY A 215 -7.74 5.47 7.17
N ALA A 216 -8.78 4.83 6.62
CA ALA A 216 -9.14 5.09 5.21
C ALA A 216 -9.49 6.56 5.03
N ASP A 217 -8.87 7.23 4.06
CA ASP A 217 -9.08 8.63 3.75
C ASP A 217 -10.43 8.78 3.01
N PRO A 218 -11.44 9.43 3.62
CA PRO A 218 -12.76 9.59 3.02
C PRO A 218 -12.81 10.62 1.89
N ASP A 219 -11.76 11.42 1.74
CA ASP A 219 -11.62 12.48 0.76
C ASP A 219 -10.62 12.17 -0.36
N ARG A 220 -10.00 10.98 -0.33
CA ARG A 220 -9.13 10.52 -1.39
C ARG A 220 -9.86 10.50 -2.73
N ALA A 221 -9.23 11.06 -3.77
CA ALA A 221 -9.79 11.12 -5.12
C ALA A 221 -9.17 10.06 -6.04
N ASP A 222 -9.99 9.50 -6.94
CA ASP A 222 -9.54 8.62 -8.03
C ASP A 222 -8.93 9.43 -9.19
N ASP A 223 -8.49 8.76 -10.25
CA ASP A 223 -7.86 9.41 -11.41
C ASP A 223 -8.81 10.36 -12.18
N ARG A 224 -10.12 10.27 -11.90
CA ARG A 224 -11.18 11.10 -12.49
C ARG A 224 -11.66 12.20 -11.53
N GLY A 225 -11.08 12.30 -10.33
CA GLY A 225 -11.46 13.26 -9.31
C GLY A 225 -12.69 12.84 -8.47
N HIS A 226 -13.21 11.63 -8.65
CA HIS A 226 -14.30 11.10 -7.84
C HIS A 226 -13.81 10.68 -6.46
N ARG A 227 -14.66 10.88 -5.45
CA ARG A 227 -14.39 10.59 -4.02
C ARG A 227 -15.41 9.58 -3.48
N PRO A 228 -15.12 8.83 -2.40
CA PRO A 228 -16.07 7.90 -1.80
C PRO A 228 -17.48 8.48 -1.60
N LEU A 229 -17.55 9.72 -1.09
CA LEU A 229 -18.81 10.41 -0.84
C LEU A 229 -19.60 10.71 -2.13
N THR A 230 -18.91 11.07 -3.22
CA THR A 230 -19.57 11.31 -4.52
C THR A 230 -20.21 10.04 -5.07
N GLY A 231 -19.54 8.90 -4.92
CA GLY A 231 -20.05 7.59 -5.32
C GLY A 231 -21.28 7.18 -4.52
N ALA A 232 -21.24 7.32 -3.20
CA ALA A 232 -22.35 7.02 -2.31
C ALA A 232 -23.60 7.87 -2.63
N VAL A 233 -23.43 9.17 -2.89
CA VAL A 233 -24.52 10.07 -3.30
C VAL A 233 -25.10 9.66 -4.66
N PHE A 234 -24.25 9.39 -5.64
CA PHE A 234 -24.71 8.97 -6.97
C PHE A 234 -25.53 7.68 -6.92
N LYS A 235 -25.15 6.77 -6.02
CA LYS A 235 -25.81 5.48 -5.79
C LYS A 235 -27.00 5.56 -4.83
N ARG A 236 -27.21 6.71 -4.19
CA ARG A 236 -28.28 6.96 -3.19
C ARG A 236 -28.15 6.11 -1.93
N GLU A 237 -26.92 5.84 -1.52
CA GLU A 237 -26.59 5.07 -0.31
C GLU A 237 -26.57 5.99 0.92
N THR A 238 -27.75 6.44 1.35
CA THR A 238 -27.92 7.48 2.39
C THR A 238 -27.19 7.16 3.70
N GLU A 239 -27.19 5.90 4.14
CA GLU A 239 -26.51 5.50 5.38
C GLU A 239 -24.98 5.50 5.23
N VAL A 240 -24.46 5.13 4.06
CA VAL A 240 -23.03 5.28 3.75
C VAL A 240 -22.63 6.75 3.73
N VAL A 241 -23.46 7.62 3.13
CA VAL A 241 -23.23 9.08 3.13
C VAL A 241 -23.10 9.59 4.55
N ARG A 242 -23.99 9.17 5.46
CA ARG A 242 -23.93 9.52 6.88
C ARG A 242 -22.60 9.10 7.52
N VAL A 243 -22.19 7.83 7.34
CA VAL A 243 -20.93 7.32 7.92
C VAL A 243 -19.70 8.05 7.37
N LEU A 244 -19.69 8.38 6.08
CA LEU A 244 -18.58 9.14 5.49
C LEU A 244 -18.51 10.57 6.03
N LEU A 245 -19.66 11.24 6.23
CA LEU A 245 -19.70 12.56 6.89
C LEU A 245 -19.23 12.47 8.35
N GLU A 246 -19.63 11.43 9.09
CA GLU A 246 -19.10 11.17 10.46
C GLU A 246 -17.59 10.98 10.47
N ALA A 247 -17.03 10.36 9.42
CA ALA A 247 -15.61 10.16 9.23
C ALA A 247 -14.85 11.42 8.76
N GLY A 248 -15.56 12.54 8.53
CA GLY A 248 -14.95 13.82 8.17
C GLY A 248 -14.91 14.14 6.67
N ALA A 249 -15.60 13.38 5.82
CA ALA A 249 -15.67 13.66 4.38
C ALA A 249 -16.25 15.06 4.10
N ASP A 250 -15.59 15.87 3.27
CA ASP A 250 -16.12 17.17 2.85
C ASP A 250 -17.08 17.04 1.65
N PRO A 251 -18.39 17.35 1.82
CA PRO A 251 -19.36 17.28 0.73
C PRO A 251 -19.13 18.28 -0.42
N ARG A 252 -18.26 19.27 -0.21
CA ARG A 252 -17.91 20.29 -1.21
C ARG A 252 -16.53 20.06 -1.84
N ALA A 253 -15.79 19.03 -1.41
CA ALA A 253 -14.48 18.76 -1.96
C ALA A 253 -14.54 18.13 -3.36
N GLY A 254 -13.59 18.51 -4.21
CA GLY A 254 -13.45 18.00 -5.57
C GLY A 254 -14.47 18.57 -6.58
N SER A 255 -14.34 18.12 -7.82
CA SER A 255 -15.27 18.44 -8.91
C SER A 255 -15.39 17.23 -9.84
N PRO A 256 -16.58 16.59 -9.95
CA PRO A 256 -17.83 16.97 -9.30
C PRO A 256 -17.79 16.71 -7.78
N SER A 257 -18.29 17.64 -6.98
CA SER A 257 -18.44 17.44 -5.53
C SER A 257 -19.66 16.57 -5.22
N ALA A 258 -19.76 16.09 -3.97
CA ALA A 258 -20.93 15.34 -3.52
C ALA A 258 -22.20 16.21 -3.54
N ALA A 259 -22.07 17.49 -3.21
CA ALA A 259 -23.16 18.47 -3.35
C ALA A 259 -23.59 18.68 -4.82
N ASP A 260 -22.64 18.76 -5.76
CA ASP A 260 -22.98 18.88 -7.19
C ASP A 260 -23.70 17.63 -7.69
N THR A 261 -23.24 16.46 -7.24
CA THR A 261 -23.85 15.18 -7.58
C THR A 261 -25.27 15.08 -6.99
N ALA A 262 -25.48 15.50 -5.74
CA ALA A 262 -26.80 15.54 -5.12
C ALA A 262 -27.77 16.45 -5.87
N ARG A 263 -27.32 17.63 -6.34
CA ARG A 263 -28.13 18.50 -7.21
C ARG A 263 -28.46 17.83 -8.54
N LEU A 264 -27.48 17.16 -9.15
CA LEU A 264 -27.65 16.47 -10.43
C LEU A 264 -28.69 15.34 -10.33
N VAL A 265 -28.65 14.55 -9.25
CA VAL A 265 -29.60 13.43 -9.04
C VAL A 265 -30.92 13.87 -8.40
N GLY A 266 -31.04 15.14 -8.01
CA GLY A 266 -32.24 15.75 -7.42
C GLY A 266 -32.52 15.36 -5.97
N ASP A 267 -31.49 15.03 -5.19
CA ASP A 267 -31.64 14.58 -3.79
C ASP A 267 -31.65 15.76 -2.83
N THR A 268 -32.85 16.27 -2.52
CA THR A 268 -33.04 17.43 -1.63
C THR A 268 -32.69 17.14 -0.18
N GLU A 269 -32.75 15.88 0.25
CA GLU A 269 -32.43 15.49 1.63
C GLU A 269 -30.93 15.59 1.86
N LEU A 270 -30.13 14.97 0.99
CA LEU A 270 -28.67 15.04 1.10
C LEU A 270 -28.15 16.47 0.93
N LEU A 271 -28.80 17.28 0.09
CA LEU A 271 -28.47 18.71 0.00
C LEU A 271 -28.69 19.44 1.33
N ALA A 272 -29.79 19.14 2.03
CA ALA A 272 -30.05 19.73 3.34
C ALA A 272 -28.98 19.32 4.37
N TRP A 273 -28.46 18.09 4.28
CA TRP A 273 -27.34 17.63 5.12
C TRP A 273 -26.07 18.41 4.83
N PHE A 274 -25.71 18.57 3.54
CA PHE A 274 -24.48 19.26 3.13
C PHE A 274 -24.52 20.78 3.37
N GLU A 275 -25.72 21.36 3.38
CA GLU A 275 -25.95 22.77 3.72
C GLU A 275 -26.05 23.01 5.23
N GLY A 276 -26.08 21.96 6.04
CA GLY A 276 -26.24 22.05 7.50
C GLY A 276 -27.62 22.52 7.94
N THR A 277 -28.62 22.47 7.05
CA THR A 277 -30.00 22.90 7.32
C THR A 277 -30.83 21.78 7.96
N ALA A 278 -30.46 20.53 7.74
CA ALA A 278 -30.95 19.37 8.47
C ALA A 278 -29.81 18.35 8.63
N PRO A 279 -29.22 18.16 9.83
CA PRO A 279 -28.18 17.16 10.01
C PRO A 279 -28.75 15.74 9.80
N PRO A 280 -27.91 14.77 9.43
CA PRO A 280 -28.35 13.39 9.29
C PRO A 280 -29.03 12.86 10.57
N PRO A 281 -30.06 12.01 10.44
CA PRO A 281 -30.72 11.42 11.59
C PRO A 281 -29.73 10.55 12.40
N ALA A 282 -29.92 10.55 13.73
CA ALA A 282 -29.10 9.81 14.69
C ALA A 282 -29.38 8.30 14.68
#